data_AF-A0A3C0B9L4-F1
#
_entry.id   AF-A0A3C0B9L4-F1
#
_cell.length_a   1.000
_cell.length_b   1.000
_cell.length_c   1.000
_cell.angle_alpha   90.00
_cell.angle_beta   90.00
_cell.angle_gamma   90.00
#
_symmetry.space_group_name_H-M   'P 1'
#
loop_
_entity.id
_entity.type
_entity.pdbx_description
1 polymer ?
#
loop_
_entity_poly.entity_id
_entity_poly.type
_entity_poly.pdbx_seq_one_letter_code
_entity_poly.pdbx_strand_id
1 'polypeptide(L)' 'IANNGVLFGETALKGAHFIELCTSRKVPILFLQNITGFIVGKEYERRGIARDGAKLVHAV' A
#
# COMPACT_ATOMS: atom_id res chain seq x y z
N ILE A 1 -0.35 -1.11 -10.21
CA ILE A 1 -0.66 -0.19 -9.09
C ILE A 1 -0.07 1.17 -9.43
N ALA A 2 -0.87 2.24 -9.37
CA ALA A 2 -0.42 3.60 -9.64
C ALA A 2 -0.76 4.48 -8.44
N ASN A 3 0.21 5.29 -8.00
CA ASN A 3 0.03 6.21 -6.89
C ASN A 3 -0.30 7.61 -7.40
N ASN A 4 -1.16 8.33 -6.70
CA ASN A 4 -1.50 9.72 -6.98
C ASN A 4 -1.61 10.51 -5.66
N GLY A 5 -0.47 10.73 -5.00
CA GLY A 5 -0.37 11.44 -3.73
C GLY A 5 0.07 10.58 -2.55
N VAL A 6 -0.36 10.97 -1.34
CA VAL A 6 0.08 10.40 -0.07
C VAL A 6 -0.57 9.03 0.19
N LEU A 7 0.20 8.09 0.75
CA LEU A 7 -0.29 6.77 1.15
C LEU A 7 -0.96 6.83 2.53
N PHE A 8 -2.20 6.35 2.59
CA PHE A 8 -2.95 6.11 3.82
C PHE A 8 -2.92 4.61 4.16
N GLY A 9 -3.10 4.25 5.44
CA GLY A 9 -3.15 2.84 5.86
C GLY A 9 -4.19 2.01 5.09
N GLU A 10 -5.37 2.58 4.85
CA GLU A 10 -6.43 1.96 4.04
C GLU A 10 -6.02 1.72 2.59
N THR A 11 -5.27 2.66 1.99
CA THR A 11 -4.74 2.48 0.62
C THR A 11 -3.62 1.44 0.56
N ALA A 12 -2.84 1.28 1.62
CA ALA A 12 -1.82 0.24 1.72
C ALA A 12 -2.44 -1.16 1.82
N LEU A 13 -3.50 -1.33 2.63
CA LEU A 13 -4.27 -2.57 2.69
C LEU A 13 -4.90 -2.93 1.35
N LYS A 14 -5.48 -1.94 0.65
CA LYS A 14 -6.04 -2.13 -0.69
C LYS A 14 -4.97 -2.61 -1.68
N GLY A 15 -3.77 -2.03 -1.62
CA GLY A 15 -2.66 -2.43 -2.47
C GLY A 15 -2.18 -3.86 -2.18
N ALA A 16 -2.03 -4.22 -0.90
CA ALA A 16 -1.61 -5.57 -0.50
C ALA A 16 -2.58 -6.63 -1.00
N HIS A 17 -3.89 -6.43 -0.77
CA HIS A 17 -4.92 -7.36 -1.25
C HIS A 17 -4.96 -7.46 -2.79
N PHE A 18 -4.74 -6.35 -3.51
CA PHE A 18 -4.65 -6.38 -4.97
C PHE A 18 -3.47 -7.22 -5.46
N ILE A 19 -2.32 -7.10 -4.80
CA ILE A 19 -1.13 -7.90 -5.14
C ILE A 19 -1.38 -9.39 -4.89
N GLU A 20 -1.97 -9.75 -3.75
CA GLU A 20 -2.33 -11.14 -3.44
C GLU A 20 -3.26 -11.75 -4.49
N LEU A 21 -4.27 -10.99 -4.95
CA LEU A 21 -5.17 -11.41 -6.02
C LEU A 21 -4.45 -11.61 -7.36
N CYS A 22 -3.56 -10.70 -7.73
CA CYS A 22 -2.76 -10.81 -8.95
C CYS A 22 -1.80 -12.00 -8.90
N THR A 23 -1.14 -12.24 -7.76
CA THR A 23 -0.26 -13.39 -7.54
C THR A 23 -1.03 -14.70 -7.67
N SER A 24 -2.21 -14.81 -7.03
CA SER A 24 -3.09 -15.99 -7.15
C SER A 24 -3.53 -16.25 -8.60
N ARG A 25 -3.81 -15.19 -9.36
CA ARG A 25 -4.25 -15.27 -10.77
C ARG A 25 -3.11 -15.29 -11.79
N LYS A 26 -1.84 -15.28 -11.35
CA LYS A 26 -0.64 -15.18 -12.20
C LYS A 26 -0.66 -14.00 -13.18
N VAL A 27 -1.24 -12.88 -12.75
CA VAL A 27 -1.28 -11.65 -13.56
C VAL A 27 -0.03 -10.83 -13.24
N PRO A 28 0.78 -10.45 -14.25
CA PRO A 28 1.94 -9.60 -14.03
C PRO A 28 1.51 -8.22 -13.56
N ILE A 29 2.22 -7.68 -12.56
CA ILE A 29 1.90 -6.39 -11.94
C ILE A 29 2.92 -5.35 -12.39
N LEU A 30 2.43 -4.21 -12.89
CA LEU A 30 3.24 -3.02 -13.13
C LEU A 30 3.01 -2.00 -12.01
N PHE A 31 4.09 -1.49 -11.42
CA PHE A 31 4.06 -0.42 -10.43
C PHE A 31 4.47 0.90 -11.07
N LEU A 32 3.55 1.88 -11.07
CA LEU A 32 3.79 3.24 -11.49
C LEU A 32 3.98 4.10 -10.24
N GLN A 33 5.23 4.29 -9.85
CA GLN A 33 5.58 4.99 -8.63
C GLN A 33 5.54 6.51 -8.83
N ASN A 34 4.58 7.14 -8.18
CA ASN A 34 4.49 8.59 -7.98
C ASN A 34 4.02 8.85 -6.55
N ILE A 35 4.90 8.55 -5.58
CA ILE A 35 4.60 8.65 -4.15
C ILE A 35 5.43 9.75 -3.48
N THR A 36 4.79 10.48 -2.58
CA THR A 36 5.46 11.42 -1.66
C THR A 36 5.78 10.78 -0.30
N GLY A 37 5.25 9.58 -0.02
CA GLY A 37 5.42 8.86 1.25
C GLY A 37 4.08 8.54 1.93
N PHE A 38 4.15 8.06 3.17
CA PHE A 38 2.99 7.82 4.03
C PHE A 38 2.53 9.11 4.72
N ILE A 39 1.23 9.21 5.01
CA ILE A 39 0.72 10.36 5.78
C ILE A 39 1.27 10.32 7.21
N VAL A 40 1.73 11.47 7.69
CA VAL A 40 2.24 11.65 9.04
C VAL A 40 1.22 12.35 9.92
N GLY A 41 1.01 11.84 11.14
CA GLY A 41 0.13 12.44 12.12
C GLY A 41 -0.18 11.49 13.27
N LYS A 42 -0.31 12.02 14.49
CA LYS A 42 -0.47 11.21 15.73
C LYS A 42 -1.66 10.24 15.66
N GLU A 43 -2.76 10.65 15.05
CA GLU A 43 -3.94 9.81 14.84
C GLU A 43 -3.69 8.68 13.84
N TYR A 44 -2.93 8.94 12.76
CA TYR A 44 -2.62 7.95 11.72
C TYR A 44 -1.58 6.93 12.19
N GLU A 45 -0.60 7.37 12.97
CA GLU A 45 0.37 6.50 13.66
C GLU A 45 -0.35 5.57 14.63
N ARG A 46 -1.26 6.10 15.46
CA ARG A 46 -2.04 5.30 16.43
C ARG A 46 -3.01 4.33 15.75
N ARG A 47 -3.52 4.67 14.56
CA ARG A 47 -4.31 3.76 13.71
C ARG A 47 -3.46 2.67 13.03
N GLY A 48 -2.14 2.70 13.16
CA GLY A 48 -1.25 1.64 12.71
C GLY A 48 -0.79 1.78 11.27
N ILE A 49 -0.65 3.00 10.75
CA ILE A 49 -0.23 3.23 9.36
C ILE A 49 1.09 2.55 9.00
N ALA A 50 2.05 2.49 9.93
CA ALA A 50 3.31 1.79 9.73
C ALA A 50 3.11 0.28 9.53
N ARG A 51 2.19 -0.33 10.29
CA ARG A 51 1.87 -1.76 10.17
C ARG A 51 1.15 -2.07 8.86
N ASP A 52 0.23 -1.21 8.45
CA ASP A 52 -0.49 -1.40 7.19
C ASP A 52 0.42 -1.14 5.97
N GLY A 53 1.33 -0.17 6.07
CA GLY A 53 2.40 0.02 5.10
C GLY A 53 3.32 -1.20 4.98
N ALA A 54 3.69 -1.81 6.10
CA ALA A 54 4.53 -3.01 6.10
C ALA A 54 3.86 -4.22 5.39
N LYS A 55 2.53 -4.36 5.48
CA LYS A 55 1.80 -5.41 4.74
C LYS A 55 1.89 -5.22 3.22
N LEU A 56 1.80 -3.97 2.76
CA LEU A 56 1.97 -3.67 1.33
C LEU A 56 3.40 -4.01 0.88
N VAL A 57 4.41 -3.66 1.67
CA VAL A 57 5.81 -3.98 1.35
C VAL A 57 6.05 -5.49 1.34
N HIS A 58 5.41 -6.25 2.23
CA HIS A 58 5.54 -7.70 2.26
C HIS A 58 4.85 -8.41 1.09
N ALA A 59 3.78 -7.82 0.55
CA ALA A 59 3.04 -8.40 -0.57
C ALA A 59 3.77 -8.20 -1.92
N VAL A 60 4.56 -7.13 -2.05
CA VAL A 60 5.44 -6.86 -3.22
C VAL A 60 6.61 -7.83 -3.24
#